data_AF-A0A6P1NXK4-F1
#
_entry.id   AF-A0A6P1NXK4-F1
#
_cell.length_a   1.000
_cell.length_b   1.000
_cell.length_c   1.000
_cell.angle_alpha   90.00
_cell.angle_beta   90.00
_cell.angle_gamma   90.00
#
_symmetry.space_group_name_H-M   'P 1'
#
loop_
_entity.id
_entity.type
_entity.pdbx_description
1 polymer ?
#
loop_
_entity_poly.entity_id
_entity_poly.type
_entity_poly.pdbx_seq_one_letter_code
_entity_poly.pdbx_strand_id
1 'polypeptide(L)'
;MPRPPENINAEISPREFELLVKDYLMNLGKELNTFTATHDVKIHRVDGEYQIDVFAEFDFLGASFKVLIECKRYKNKVKREVVQLLFDKLRATGSHKGLIFLLRGFKKEQSLLQKSME
;
A
#
# COMPACT_ATOMS: atom_id res chain seq x y z
N MET A 1 -18.63 -6.07 1.59
CA MET A 1 -17.35 -5.40 1.25
C MET A 1 -17.52 -3.90 1.43
N PRO A 2 -16.67 -3.23 2.23
CA PRO A 2 -16.64 -1.77 2.30
C PRO A 2 -16.33 -1.21 0.91
N ARG A 3 -17.14 -0.25 0.45
CA ARG A 3 -16.94 0.38 -0.85
C ARG A 3 -15.75 1.35 -0.77
N PRO A 4 -14.91 1.46 -1.80
CA PRO A 4 -13.95 2.54 -1.91
C PRO A 4 -14.67 3.90 -1.82
N PRO A 5 -14.01 4.96 -1.31
CA PRO A 5 -14.61 6.28 -1.24
C PRO A 5 -15.13 6.73 -2.62
N GLU A 6 -16.40 7.15 -2.67
CA GLU A 6 -17.14 7.43 -3.93
C GLU A 6 -16.69 8.72 -4.62
N ASN A 7 -15.96 9.60 -3.94
CA ASN A 7 -15.49 10.90 -4.45
C ASN A 7 -13.96 10.99 -4.50
N ILE A 8 -13.30 10.08 -5.22
CA ILE A 8 -11.90 10.30 -5.58
C ILE A 8 -11.86 11.19 -6.83
N ASN A 9 -11.91 12.51 -6.61
CA ASN A 9 -11.73 13.49 -7.69
C ASN A 9 -10.36 13.24 -8.36
N ALA A 10 -10.30 13.41 -9.68
CA ALA A 10 -9.08 13.26 -10.48
C ALA A 10 -7.95 14.26 -10.09
N GLU A 11 -8.21 15.13 -9.11
CA GLU A 11 -7.35 16.20 -8.63
C GLU A 11 -6.70 15.93 -7.27
N ILE A 12 -6.81 14.72 -6.71
CA ILE A 12 -6.05 14.41 -5.48
C ILE A 12 -4.55 14.31 -5.77
N SER A 13 -3.75 14.93 -4.89
CA SER A 13 -2.30 14.86 -4.90
C SER A 13 -1.81 13.45 -4.56
N PRO A 14 -0.56 13.07 -4.91
CA PRO A 14 0.03 11.79 -4.51
C PRO A 14 -0.08 11.55 -3.01
N ARG A 15 0.26 12.54 -2.19
CA ARG A 15 0.17 12.46 -0.73
C ARG A 15 -1.25 12.24 -0.23
N GLU A 16 -2.24 12.93 -0.80
CA GLU A 16 -3.66 12.69 -0.45
C GLU A 16 -4.11 11.28 -0.83
N PHE A 17 -3.64 10.76 -1.97
CA PHE A 17 -3.93 9.38 -2.35
C PHE A 17 -3.34 8.37 -1.35
N GLU A 18 -2.09 8.59 -0.93
CA GLU A 18 -1.43 7.74 0.07
C GLU A 18 -2.17 7.76 1.42
N LEU A 19 -2.60 8.95 1.88
CA LEU A 19 -3.40 9.10 3.09
C LEU A 19 -4.77 8.41 2.97
N LEU A 20 -5.44 8.52 1.83
CA LEU A 20 -6.70 7.81 1.56
C LEU A 20 -6.51 6.29 1.59
N VAL A 21 -5.42 5.77 1.02
CA VAL A 21 -5.08 4.33 1.09
C VAL A 21 -4.82 3.92 2.53
N LYS A 22 -4.06 4.71 3.30
CA LYS A 22 -3.83 4.46 4.73
C LYS A 22 -5.15 4.40 5.51
N ASP A 23 -6.04 5.38 5.34
CA ASP A 23 -7.33 5.41 6.03
C ASP A 23 -8.26 4.27 5.59
N TYR A 24 -8.22 3.90 4.31
CA TYR A 24 -8.94 2.73 3.79
C TYR A 24 -8.45 1.44 4.44
N LEU A 25 -7.14 1.23 4.52
CA LEU A 25 -6.53 0.07 5.18
C LEU A 25 -6.85 0.05 6.68
N MET A 26 -6.76 1.19 7.39
CA MET A 26 -7.18 1.31 8.79
C MET A 26 -8.63 0.90 8.99
N ASN A 27 -9.53 1.26 8.07
CA ASN A 27 -10.93 0.87 8.15
C ASN A 27 -11.16 -0.63 7.88
N LEU A 28 -10.42 -1.21 6.93
CA LEU A 28 -10.47 -2.65 6.65
C LEU A 28 -9.91 -3.49 7.80
N GLY A 29 -8.82 -3.03 8.41
CA GLY A 29 -8.11 -3.73 9.47
C GLY A 29 -8.77 -3.64 10.85
N LYS A 30 -9.93 -2.99 11.00
CA LYS A 30 -10.61 -2.83 12.31
C LYS A 30 -10.94 -4.14 13.01
N GLU A 31 -11.09 -5.24 12.26
CA GLU A 31 -11.35 -6.57 12.80
C GLU A 31 -10.09 -7.25 13.35
N LEU A 32 -8.91 -6.71 13.06
CA LEU A 32 -7.61 -7.19 13.54
C LEU A 32 -7.17 -6.32 14.73
N ASN A 33 -7.11 -6.92 15.92
CA ASN A 33 -6.88 -6.20 17.18
C ASN A 33 -5.63 -5.32 17.22
N THR A 34 -4.57 -5.69 16.49
CA THR A 34 -3.28 -4.99 16.50
C THR A 34 -2.96 -4.30 15.17
N PHE A 35 -3.96 -4.15 14.29
CA PHE A 35 -3.73 -3.54 12.99
C PHE A 35 -3.41 -2.05 13.10
N THR A 36 -2.32 -1.68 12.44
CA THR A 36 -1.88 -0.30 12.27
C THR A 36 -1.47 -0.06 10.83
N ALA A 37 -1.63 1.17 10.37
CA ALA A 37 -1.09 1.64 9.10
C ALA A 37 -0.53 3.05 9.27
N THR A 38 0.75 3.22 8.93
CA THR A 38 1.48 4.47 9.07
C THR A 38 1.89 4.98 7.70
N HIS A 39 1.67 6.27 7.45
CA HIS A 39 2.03 6.95 6.20
C HIS A 39 3.48 7.45 6.27
N ASP A 40 4.17 7.45 5.13
CA ASP A 40 5.51 8.02 4.92
C ASP A 40 6.58 7.46 5.89
N VAL A 41 6.74 6.13 5.90
CA VAL A 41 7.65 5.44 6.81
C VAL A 41 9.02 5.26 6.18
N LYS A 42 10.06 5.63 6.93
CA LYS A 42 11.48 5.41 6.59
C LYS A 42 12.05 4.24 7.38
N ILE A 43 12.29 3.12 6.72
CA ILE A 43 12.87 1.92 7.32
C ILE A 43 14.38 1.96 7.13
N HIS A 44 15.12 2.03 8.23
CA HIS A 44 16.58 2.05 8.23
C HIS A 44 17.14 0.63 8.25
N ARG A 45 18.10 0.37 7.37
CA ARG A 45 18.86 -0.88 7.25
C ARG A 45 20.33 -0.57 7.02
N VAL A 46 21.17 -1.60 7.11
CA VAL A 46 22.63 -1.47 6.97
C VAL A 46 23.03 -0.99 5.56
N ASP A 47 22.21 -1.33 4.56
CA ASP A 47 22.39 -0.99 3.15
C ASP A 47 21.69 0.31 2.73
N GLY A 48 20.95 0.96 3.64
CA GLY A 48 20.36 2.27 3.39
C GLY A 48 19.01 2.51 4.06
N GLU A 49 18.34 3.57 3.62
CA GLU A 49 17.00 3.95 4.04
C GLU A 49 15.99 3.59 2.94
N TYR A 50 14.91 2.93 3.34
CA TYR A 50 13.80 2.57 2.46
C TYR A 50 12.56 3.37 2.85
N GLN A 51 12.18 4.34 2.03
CA GLN A 51 10.91 5.06 2.19
C GLN A 51 9.76 4.23 1.61
N ILE A 52 8.67 4.13 2.36
CA ILE A 52 7.46 3.37 2.04
C ILE A 52 6.25 4.30 2.23
N ASP A 53 5.41 4.37 1.20
CA ASP A 53 4.25 5.26 1.20
C ASP A 53 3.28 4.95 2.34
N VAL A 54 2.94 3.67 2.54
CA VAL A 54 2.19 3.21 3.72
C VAL A 54 2.78 1.90 4.22
N PHE A 55 2.99 1.79 5.52
CA PHE A 55 3.46 0.58 6.19
C PHE A 55 2.37 0.06 7.12
N ALA A 56 1.95 -1.19 6.93
CA ALA A 56 0.93 -1.81 7.77
C ALA A 56 1.51 -2.97 8.58
N GLU A 57 1.11 -3.05 9.84
CA GLU A 57 1.52 -4.10 10.78
C GLU A 57 0.30 -4.62 11.53
N PHE A 58 0.26 -5.93 11.75
CA PHE A 58 -0.75 -6.60 12.57
C PHE A 58 -0.24 -7.97 13.01
N ASP A 59 -0.81 -8.50 14.08
CA ASP A 59 -0.50 -9.83 14.58
C ASP A 59 -1.58 -10.82 14.16
N PHE A 60 -1.15 -11.99 13.71
CA PHE A 60 -2.04 -13.10 13.38
C PHE A 60 -1.32 -14.42 13.69
N LEU A 61 -2.03 -15.39 14.28
CA LEU A 61 -1.47 -16.69 14.68
C LEU A 61 -0.21 -16.60 15.55
N GLY A 62 -0.09 -15.56 16.39
CA GLY A 62 1.06 -15.34 17.27
C GLY A 62 2.32 -14.80 16.57
N ALA A 63 2.21 -14.35 15.32
CA ALA A 63 3.30 -13.73 14.56
C ALA A 63 2.94 -12.31 14.11
N SER A 64 3.93 -11.42 14.06
CA SER A 64 3.79 -10.05 13.56
C SER A 64 4.01 -10.00 12.05
N PHE A 65 2.99 -9.60 11.32
CA PHE A 65 3.00 -9.44 9.87
C PHE A 65 3.29 -7.99 9.51
N LYS A 66 4.16 -7.82 8.51
CA LYS A 66 4.64 -6.52 8.02
C LYS A 66 4.33 -6.41 6.55
N VAL A 67 3.58 -5.40 6.16
CA VAL A 67 3.15 -5.18 4.80
C VAL A 67 3.65 -3.84 4.31
N LEU A 68 4.39 -3.85 3.20
CA LEU A 68 4.83 -2.62 2.51
C LEU A 68 3.78 -2.24 1.47
N ILE A 69 3.36 -0.99 1.44
CA ILE A 69 2.37 -0.51 0.48
C ILE A 69 2.96 0.67 -0.31
N GLU A 70 2.90 0.55 -1.62
CA GLU A 70 3.31 1.58 -2.59
C GLU A 70 2.09 2.12 -3.31
N CYS A 71 1.93 3.43 -3.33
CA CYS A 71 0.88 4.14 -4.02
C CYS A 71 1.44 4.71 -5.32
N LYS A 72 0.79 4.43 -6.45
CA LYS A 72 1.20 4.98 -7.75
C LYS A 72 0.01 5.59 -8.48
N ARG A 73 0.16 6.87 -8.82
CA ARG A 73 -0.80 7.61 -9.65
C ARG A 73 -0.40 7.47 -11.12
N TYR A 74 -0.88 6.44 -11.80
CA TYR A 74 -0.65 6.26 -13.23
C TYR A 74 -1.97 6.21 -14.02
N LYS A 75 -2.00 6.92 -15.16
CA LYS A 75 -2.99 6.67 -16.21
C LYS A 75 -2.74 5.35 -16.95
N ASN A 76 -1.53 4.78 -16.80
CA ASN A 76 -1.03 3.61 -17.54
C ASN A 76 -0.87 2.38 -16.64
N LYS A 77 -0.60 1.22 -17.26
CA LYS A 77 -0.28 -0.04 -16.56
C LYS A 77 0.95 0.13 -15.64
N VAL A 78 0.99 -0.62 -14.54
CA VAL A 78 2.15 -0.68 -13.64
C VAL A 78 3.36 -1.19 -14.40
N LYS A 79 4.45 -0.42 -14.38
CA LYS A 79 5.73 -0.84 -14.97
C LYS A 79 6.34 -1.97 -14.13
N ARG A 80 7.04 -2.90 -14.78
CA ARG A 80 7.74 -4.01 -14.12
C ARG A 80 8.74 -3.52 -13.06
N GLU A 81 9.42 -2.41 -13.32
CA GLU A 81 10.36 -1.78 -12.39
C GLU A 81 9.72 -1.45 -11.04
N VAL A 82 8.47 -0.98 -11.00
CA VAL A 82 7.78 -0.66 -9.73
C VAL A 82 7.59 -1.92 -8.90
N VAL A 83 7.22 -3.01 -9.55
CA VAL A 83 7.02 -4.32 -8.92
C VAL A 83 8.35 -4.88 -8.40
N GLN A 84 9.42 -4.78 -9.20
CA GLN A 84 10.75 -5.21 -8.82
C GLN A 84 11.29 -4.39 -7.64
N LEU A 85 11.14 -3.06 -7.68
CA LEU A 85 11.59 -2.20 -6.59
C LEU A 85 10.88 -2.52 -5.26
N LEU A 86 9.56 -2.76 -5.29
CA LEU A 86 8.83 -3.18 -4.10
C LEU A 86 9.31 -4.56 -3.60
N PHE A 87 9.57 -5.50 -4.51
CA PHE A 87 10.09 -6.82 -4.15
C PHE A 87 11.46 -6.74 -3.48
N ASP A 88 12.36 -5.90 -4.00
CA ASP A 88 13.67 -5.69 -3.41
C ASP A 88 13.55 -5.06 -2.01
N LYS A 89 12.64 -4.09 -1.83
CA LYS A 89 12.30 -3.53 -0.51
C LYS A 89 11.79 -4.59 0.47
N LEU A 90 10.94 -5.54 0.03
CA LEU A 90 10.48 -6.64 0.88
C LEU A 90 11.64 -7.47 1.41
N ARG A 91 12.57 -7.86 0.51
CA ARG A 91 13.75 -8.67 0.86
C ARG A 91 14.69 -7.92 1.79
N ALA A 92 14.98 -6.65 1.53
CA ALA A 92 15.88 -5.84 2.35
C ALA A 92 15.30 -5.55 3.74
N THR A 93 13.99 -5.35 3.83
CA THR A 93 13.33 -4.99 5.09
C THR A 93 12.88 -6.20 5.92
N GLY A 94 12.84 -7.40 5.34
CA GLY A 94 12.28 -8.60 5.99
C GLY A 94 10.76 -8.52 6.14
N SER A 95 10.09 -7.79 5.24
CA SER A 95 8.63 -7.63 5.25
C SER A 95 7.94 -8.78 4.53
N HIS A 96 6.73 -9.13 4.96
CA HIS A 96 6.06 -10.38 4.59
C HIS A 96 5.26 -10.27 3.28
N LYS A 97 4.68 -9.11 3.00
CA LYS A 97 3.90 -8.86 1.79
C LYS A 97 4.06 -7.44 1.28
N GLY A 98 3.97 -7.28 -0.04
CA GLY A 98 3.94 -6.00 -0.72
C GLY A 98 2.60 -5.80 -1.41
N LEU A 99 2.03 -4.59 -1.34
CA LEU A 99 0.83 -4.18 -2.06
C LEU A 99 1.12 -2.94 -2.90
N ILE A 100 0.56 -2.88 -4.11
CA ILE A 100 0.61 -1.68 -4.95
C ILE A 100 -0.82 -1.18 -5.15
N PHE A 101 -1.08 0.04 -4.68
CA PHE A 101 -2.35 0.74 -4.92
C PHE A 101 -2.20 1.69 -6.11
N LEU A 102 -3.19 1.66 -6.99
CA LEU A 102 -3.21 2.49 -8.20
C LEU A 102 -4.42 3.40 -8.19
N LEU A 103 -4.16 4.68 -8.42
CA LEU A 103 -5.22 5.60 -8.77
C LEU A 103 -5.36 5.66 -10.29
N ARG A 104 -6.35 4.95 -10.84
CA ARG A 104 -6.82 5.21 -12.20
C ARG A 104 -7.87 6.30 -12.14
N GLY A 105 -7.75 7.31 -13.01
CA GLY A 105 -8.81 8.29 -13.18
C GLY A 105 -10.14 7.58 -13.43
N PHE A 106 -11.14 7.90 -12.63
CA PHE A 106 -12.46 7.27 -12.65
C PHE A 106 -13.07 7.40 -14.06
N LYS A 107 -13.19 6.28 -14.79
CA LYS A 107 -14.09 6.17 -15.95
C LYS A 107 -15.06 5.04 -15.64
N LYS A 108 -16.14 5.37 -14.92
CA LYS A 108 -17.42 4.68 -14.65
C LYS A 108 -17.50 3.15 -14.48
N GLU A 109 -16.43 2.38 -14.68
CA GLU A 109 -16.42 0.93 -14.63
C GLU A 109 -14.96 0.50 -14.57
N GLN A 110 -14.48 0.03 -13.40
CA GLN A 110 -13.60 -1.14 -13.27
C GLN A 110 -12.98 -1.25 -11.86
N SER A 111 -12.90 -2.50 -11.42
CA SER A 111 -12.45 -3.00 -10.12
C SER A 111 -10.98 -2.72 -9.82
N LEU A 112 -10.67 -2.46 -8.54
CA LEU A 112 -9.30 -2.47 -8.01
C LEU A 112 -8.61 -3.80 -8.39
N LEU A 113 -7.43 -3.70 -9.00
CA LEU A 113 -6.53 -4.84 -9.25
C LEU A 113 -5.56 -4.96 -8.08
N GLN A 114 -5.84 -5.89 -7.16
CA GLN A 114 -4.86 -6.33 -6.16
C GLN A 114 -3.98 -7.41 -6.81
N LYS A 115 -2.68 -7.17 -6.92
CA LYS A 115 -1.70 -8.22 -7.26
C LYS A 115 -0.88 -8.52 -6.03
N SER A 116 -1.06 -9.70 -5.45
CA SER A 116 -0.15 -10.27 -4.47
C SER A 116 1.11 -10.78 -5.18
N MET A 117 2.27 -10.49 -4.62
CA MET A 117 3.51 -11.16 -4.98
C MET A 117 3.70 -12.31 -3.99
N GLU A 118 3.75 -13.54 -4.51
CA GLU A 118 4.12 -14.75 -3.76
C GLU A 118 5.62 -14.99 -3.84
#